data_AF-A0A7C0XXC7-F1
#
_entry.id   AF-A0A7C0XXC7-F1
#
_cell.length_a   1.000
_cell.length_b   1.000
_cell.length_c   1.000
_cell.angle_alpha   90.00
_cell.angle_beta   90.00
_cell.angle_gamma   90.00
#
_symmetry.space_group_name_H-M   'P 1'
#
loop_
_entity.id
_entity.type
_entity.pdbx_description
1 polymer ?
#
loop_
_entity_poly.entity_id
_entity_poly.type
_entity_poly.pdbx_seq_one_letter_code
_entity_poly.pdbx_strand_id
1 'polypeptide(L)'
;MERGNLIFCWEERSDFKDATLRRICKDLNLIHAVDPFKREPVWGSFLYFRLHGKEGYRYKYTNKDLKYLKRLVERRSGYVFFNNVYMWEDALSFKKMIF
;
A
#
# COMPACT_ATOMS: atom_id res chain seq x y z
N MET A 1 7.33 3.66 -25.26
CA MET A 1 6.52 4.76 -24.70
C MET A 1 7.42 5.61 -23.82
N GLU A 2 7.46 6.91 -24.04
CA GLU A 2 8.12 7.84 -23.13
C GLU A 2 7.25 8.01 -21.87
N ARG A 3 7.87 7.92 -20.68
CA ARG A 3 7.16 8.08 -19.40
C ARG A 3 6.98 9.53 -18.97
N GLY A 4 7.73 10.47 -19.57
CA GLY A 4 7.76 11.86 -19.14
C GLY A 4 7.95 11.96 -17.62
N ASN A 5 7.10 12.74 -16.97
CA ASN A 5 7.09 12.95 -15.52
C ASN A 5 6.11 12.03 -14.76
N LEU A 6 5.62 10.96 -15.39
CA LEU A 6 4.69 10.03 -14.75
C LEU A 6 5.42 9.05 -13.85
N ILE A 7 4.88 8.86 -12.65
CA ILE A 7 5.30 7.80 -11.73
C ILE A 7 4.30 6.65 -11.86
N PHE A 8 4.82 5.45 -12.11
CA PHE A 8 3.99 4.26 -12.22
C PHE A 8 4.07 3.41 -10.97
N CYS A 9 2.91 2.95 -10.52
CA CYS A 9 2.76 2.04 -9.41
C CYS A 9 2.21 0.71 -9.95
N TRP A 10 2.78 -0.40 -9.50
CA TRP A 10 2.31 -1.72 -9.87
C TRP A 10 1.86 -2.48 -8.62
N GLU A 11 0.56 -2.77 -8.56
CA GLU A 11 -0.03 -3.72 -7.61
C GLU A 11 -0.08 -5.09 -8.25
N GLU A 12 0.94 -5.89 -7.98
CA GLU A 12 1.01 -7.26 -8.47
C GLU A 12 0.08 -8.18 -7.68
N ARG A 13 -0.59 -9.11 -8.36
CA ARG A 13 -1.65 -9.98 -7.81
C ARG A 13 -1.46 -11.47 -8.13
N SER A 14 -0.27 -11.86 -8.54
CA SER A 14 0.13 -13.24 -8.80
C SER A 14 1.20 -13.65 -7.78
N ASP A 15 1.82 -14.82 -7.98
CA ASP A 15 2.75 -15.40 -7.01
C ASP A 15 4.22 -15.15 -7.37
N PHE A 16 4.55 -13.95 -7.87
CA PHE A 16 5.95 -13.61 -8.11
C PHE A 16 6.74 -13.63 -6.80
N LYS A 17 7.95 -14.21 -6.82
CA LYS A 17 8.88 -14.12 -5.69
C LYS A 17 9.34 -12.68 -5.46
N ASP A 18 9.59 -12.30 -4.19
CA ASP A 18 10.02 -10.95 -3.82
C ASP A 18 11.26 -10.48 -4.59
N ALA A 19 12.24 -11.37 -4.79
CA ALA A 19 13.45 -11.06 -5.55
C ALA A 19 13.13 -10.68 -7.01
N THR A 20 12.17 -11.38 -7.63
CA THR A 20 11.73 -11.09 -9.00
C THR A 20 10.97 -9.77 -9.07
N LEU A 21 10.05 -9.52 -8.13
CA LEU A 21 9.33 -8.24 -8.05
C LEU A 21 10.29 -7.08 -7.84
N ARG A 22 11.24 -7.22 -6.92
CA ARG A 22 12.25 -6.19 -6.65
C ARG A 22 13.06 -5.87 -7.90
N ARG A 23 13.50 -6.89 -8.64
CA ARG A 23 14.22 -6.71 -9.91
C ARG A 23 13.36 -5.95 -10.92
N ILE A 24 12.15 -6.41 -11.19
CA ILE A 24 11.25 -5.78 -12.18
C ILE A 24 10.94 -4.33 -11.78
N CYS A 25 10.55 -4.08 -10.53
CA CYS A 25 10.23 -2.75 -10.06
C CYS A 25 11.44 -1.81 -10.11
N LYS A 26 12.64 -2.32 -9.84
CA LYS A 26 13.88 -1.54 -9.99
C LYS A 26 14.17 -1.21 -11.46
N ASP A 27 14.21 -2.22 -12.32
CA ASP A 27 14.60 -2.09 -13.72
C ASP A 27 13.63 -1.19 -14.50
N LEU A 28 12.34 -1.24 -14.13
CA LEU A 28 11.28 -0.44 -14.74
C LEU A 28 10.92 0.81 -13.94
N ASN A 29 11.67 1.15 -12.88
CA ASN A 29 11.39 2.27 -11.97
C ASN A 29 9.90 2.38 -11.59
N LEU A 30 9.35 1.30 -11.03
CA LEU A 30 7.96 1.18 -10.58
C LEU A 30 7.92 1.27 -9.05
N ILE A 31 6.91 1.94 -8.51
CA ILE A 31 6.57 1.82 -7.09
C ILE A 31 5.83 0.49 -6.87
N HIS A 32 6.28 -0.31 -5.92
CA HIS A 32 5.57 -1.54 -5.56
C HIS A 32 4.36 -1.20 -4.70
N ALA A 33 3.18 -1.17 -5.32
CA ALA A 33 1.93 -0.94 -4.61
C ALA A 33 1.48 -2.26 -3.96
N VAL A 34 1.13 -2.22 -2.66
CA VAL A 34 0.78 -3.42 -1.90
C VAL A 34 -0.37 -3.18 -0.93
N ASP A 35 -1.02 -4.25 -0.52
CA ASP A 35 -1.74 -4.27 0.76
C ASP A 35 -0.72 -4.62 1.87
N PRO A 36 -0.39 -3.71 2.79
CA PRO A 36 0.63 -3.95 3.81
C PRO A 36 0.25 -5.05 4.80
N PHE A 37 -1.02 -5.47 4.86
CA PHE A 37 -1.45 -6.60 5.67
C PHE A 37 -1.26 -7.95 4.97
N LYS A 38 -0.90 -7.95 3.68
CA LYS A 38 -0.66 -9.15 2.88
C LYS A 38 0.79 -9.31 2.49
N ARG A 39 1.49 -8.20 2.19
CA ARG A 39 2.88 -8.21 1.72
C ARG A 39 3.59 -6.90 2.03
N GLU A 40 4.88 -6.99 2.35
CA GLU A 40 5.73 -5.81 2.47
C GLU A 40 6.15 -5.27 1.09
N PRO A 41 6.30 -3.94 0.94
CA PRO A 41 6.81 -3.36 -0.30
C PRO A 41 8.30 -3.67 -0.48
N VAL A 42 8.70 -4.24 -1.63
CA VAL A 42 10.09 -4.62 -1.91
C VAL A 42 10.92 -3.53 -2.61
N TRP A 43 10.27 -2.53 -3.22
CA TRP A 43 10.90 -1.43 -3.95
C TRP A 43 9.97 -0.22 -4.09
N GLY A 44 10.55 0.98 -4.18
CA GLY A 44 9.85 2.24 -4.44
C GLY A 44 10.46 3.41 -3.68
N SER A 45 10.36 4.62 -4.23
CA SER A 45 10.81 5.86 -3.57
C SER A 45 9.86 6.36 -2.48
N PHE A 46 8.62 5.85 -2.44
CA PHE A 46 7.61 6.13 -1.43
C PHE A 46 6.68 4.93 -1.26
N LEU A 47 5.88 4.93 -0.19
CA LEU A 47 4.87 3.89 0.04
C LEU A 47 3.63 4.13 -0.83
N TYR A 48 3.11 3.08 -1.46
CA TYR A 48 1.80 3.12 -2.09
C TYR A 48 0.96 1.95 -1.58
N PHE A 49 0.11 2.20 -0.60
CA PHE A 49 -0.72 1.16 0.01
C PHE A 49 -2.13 1.18 -0.54
N ARG A 50 -2.65 -0.01 -0.90
CA ARG A 50 -4.05 -0.23 -1.27
C ARG A 50 -4.63 -1.32 -0.37
N LEU A 51 -5.46 -0.90 0.58
CA LEU A 51 -6.00 -1.72 1.65
C LEU A 51 -7.34 -2.29 1.22
N HIS A 52 -7.42 -3.60 0.99
CA HIS A 52 -8.64 -4.26 0.48
C HIS A 52 -9.42 -5.01 1.57
N GLY A 53 -9.03 -4.84 2.84
CA GLY A 53 -9.50 -5.65 3.95
C GLY A 53 -8.70 -6.95 4.12
N LYS A 54 -8.43 -7.33 5.37
CA LYS A 54 -7.57 -8.47 5.71
C LYS A 54 -8.16 -9.81 5.27
N GLU A 55 -9.47 -9.96 5.46
CA GLU A 55 -10.23 -11.17 5.13
C GLU A 55 -11.19 -10.93 3.95
N GLY A 56 -10.95 -9.86 3.19
CA GLY A 56 -11.75 -9.44 2.04
C GLY A 56 -12.41 -8.07 2.22
N TYR A 57 -13.08 -7.61 1.18
CA TYR A 57 -13.56 -6.23 1.05
C TYR A 57 -14.56 -5.78 2.13
N ARG A 58 -15.25 -6.71 2.80
CA ARG A 58 -16.18 -6.39 3.90
C ARG A 58 -15.50 -6.29 5.27
N TYR A 59 -14.19 -6.50 5.36
CA TYR A 59 -13.47 -6.31 6.61
C TYR A 59 -13.46 -4.82 6.98
N LYS A 60 -13.85 -4.51 8.22
CA LYS A 60 -13.71 -3.18 8.80
C LYS A 60 -12.47 -3.15 9.67
N TYR A 61 -11.56 -2.21 9.42
CA TYR A 61 -10.30 -2.16 10.14
C TYR A 61 -10.51 -1.80 11.61
N THR A 62 -9.88 -2.56 12.50
CA THR A 62 -9.95 -2.27 13.93
C THR A 62 -8.97 -1.17 14.31
N ASN A 63 -9.17 -0.55 15.48
CA ASN A 63 -8.18 0.38 16.05
C ASN A 63 -6.78 -0.24 16.17
N LYS A 64 -6.68 -1.55 16.41
CA LYS A 64 -5.39 -2.26 16.47
C LYS A 64 -4.72 -2.31 15.09
N ASP A 65 -5.48 -2.59 14.04
CA ASP A 65 -4.98 -2.61 12.67
C ASP A 65 -4.53 -1.21 12.22
N LEU A 66 -5.33 -0.17 12.52
CA LEU A 66 -5.00 1.22 12.17
C LEU A 66 -3.76 1.71 12.93
N LYS A 67 -3.58 1.34 14.20
CA LYS A 67 -2.33 1.62 14.95
C LYS A 67 -1.13 0.90 14.36
N TYR A 68 -1.29 -0.34 13.87
CA TYR A 68 -0.23 -1.04 13.15
C TYR A 68 0.12 -0.32 11.85
N LEU A 69 -0.90 0.06 11.06
CA LEU A 69 -0.71 0.84 9.83
C LEU A 69 0.01 2.16 10.09
N LYS A 70 -0.32 2.88 11.18
CA LYS A 70 0.35 4.12 11.58
C LYS A 70 1.85 3.88 11.74
N ARG A 71 2.25 2.83 12.47
CA ARG A 71 3.66 2.49 12.67
C ARG A 71 4.40 2.22 11.36
N LEU A 72 3.74 1.63 10.37
CA LEU A 72 4.34 1.36 9.06
C LEU A 72 4.64 2.65 8.28
N VAL A 73 3.80 3.67 8.41
CA VAL A 73 3.91 4.93 7.66
C VAL A 73 4.60 6.05 8.42
N GLU A 74 4.78 5.95 9.74
CA GLU A 74 5.25 7.03 10.63
C GLU A 74 6.60 7.66 10.22
N ARG A 75 7.45 6.92 9.51
CA ARG A 75 8.77 7.39 9.07
C ARG A 75 8.96 7.36 7.56
N ARG A 76 7.87 7.23 6.80
CA ARG A 76 7.92 7.10 5.34
C ARG A 76 6.83 7.97 4.71
N SER A 77 7.21 8.72 3.68
CA SER A 77 6.24 9.41 2.83
C SER A 77 5.53 8.41 1.93
N GLY A 78 4.26 8.67 1.63
CA GLY A 78 3.50 7.83 0.71
C GLY A 78 2.01 8.10 0.74
N TYR A 79 1.28 7.21 0.06
CA TYR A 79 -0.16 7.25 -0.09
C TYR A 79 -0.78 5.98 0.48
N VAL A 80 -1.87 6.15 1.22
CA VAL A 80 -2.64 5.07 1.83
C VAL A 80 -4.08 5.17 1.35
N PHE A 81 -4.49 4.21 0.52
CA PHE A 81 -5.84 4.13 -0.03
C PHE A 81 -6.60 2.98 0.63
N PHE A 82 -7.69 3.31 1.30
CA PHE A 82 -8.67 2.34 1.76
C PHE A 82 -9.59 1.98 0.59
N ASN A 83 -9.72 0.69 0.30
CA ASN A 83 -10.49 0.13 -0.80
C ASN A 83 -11.41 -1.02 -0.33
N ASN A 84 -11.74 -1.04 0.96
CA ASN A 84 -12.75 -1.90 1.55
C ASN A 84 -14.12 -1.18 1.56
N VAL A 85 -15.21 -1.90 1.88
CA VAL A 85 -16.58 -1.35 1.90
C VAL A 85 -16.73 -0.18 2.88
N TYR A 86 -15.97 -0.19 3.98
CA TYR A 86 -15.97 0.87 5.00
C TYR A 86 -14.85 1.90 4.80
N MET A 87 -14.36 2.06 3.56
CA MET A 87 -13.18 2.86 3.25
C MET A 87 -13.26 4.31 3.75
N TRP A 88 -14.45 4.91 3.75
CA TRP A 88 -14.64 6.29 4.21
C TRP A 88 -14.40 6.41 5.71
N GLU A 89 -15.06 5.57 6.50
CA GLU A 89 -14.92 5.56 7.96
C GLU A 89 -13.52 5.14 8.41
N ASP A 90 -12.94 4.14 7.76
CA ASP A 90 -11.60 3.65 8.09
C ASP A 90 -10.53 4.70 7.72
N ALA A 91 -10.65 5.36 6.56
CA ALA A 91 -9.76 6.46 6.17
C ALA A 91 -9.88 7.66 7.13
N LEU A 92 -11.08 8.05 7.53
CA LEU A 92 -11.28 9.12 8.52
C LEU A 92 -10.70 8.77 9.88
N SER A 93 -10.91 7.52 10.32
CA SER A 93 -10.37 7.05 11.61
C SER A 93 -8.85 7.03 11.58
N PHE A 94 -8.25 6.58 10.47
CA PHE A 94 -6.80 6.60 10.29
C PHE A 94 -6.25 8.02 10.22
N LYS A 95 -6.92 8.92 9.48
CA LYS A 95 -6.55 10.34 9.37
C LYS A 95 -6.44 10.99 10.76
N LYS A 96 -7.42 10.76 11.64
CA LYS A 96 -7.41 11.27 13.03
C LYS A 96 -6.28 10.69 13.90
N MET A 97 -5.61 9.61 13.48
CA MET A 97 -4.49 9.01 14.21
C MET A 97 -3.13 9.54 13.74
N ILE A 98 -3.05 10.10 12.52
CA ILE A 98 -1.79 10.58 11.92
C ILE A 98 -1.70 12.11 11.87
N PHE A 99 -2.81 12.81 12.13
CA PHE A 99 -2.91 14.26 12.32
C PHE A 99 -3.50 14.54 13.70
#